data_AF-A0A832SBR1-F1
#
_entry.id   AF-A0A832SBR1-F1
#
_cell.length_a   1.000
_cell.length_b   1.000
_cell.length_c   1.000
_cell.angle_alpha   90.00
_cell.angle_beta   90.00
_cell.angle_gamma   90.00
#
_symmetry.space_group_name_H-M   'P 1'
#
loop_
_entity.id
_entity.type
_entity.pdbx_description
1 polymer ?
#
loop_
_entity_poly.entity_id
_entity_poly.type
_entity_poly.pdbx_seq_one_letter_code
_entity_poly.pdbx_strand_id
1 'polypeptide(L)'
;MLETNEYVRVMEKLYNKSLILESPSDFHPVLHFYFTDALAHIDFTATVLAYNPMSPRNIMSMEYMRWRLDQEKVGDRVHFPGFINWLKTEHPEVYEELPMLWTGIYDTDDPAQYRSFRIVLNPDERGPIPSEYLSMFIDEFFDPAFIKQLYKGSSLARLFDEYAVARSE
;
A
#
# COMPACT_ATOMS: atom_id res chain seq x y z
N MET A 1 32.50 -8.50 -9.28
CA MET A 1 31.39 -7.85 -8.54
C MET A 1 30.34 -8.91 -8.32
N LEU A 2 30.00 -9.23 -7.07
CA LEU A 2 28.83 -10.05 -6.78
C LEU A 2 27.61 -9.27 -7.29
N GLU A 3 26.73 -9.90 -8.06
CA GLU A 3 25.49 -9.27 -8.50
C GLU A 3 24.73 -8.79 -7.26
N THR A 4 24.53 -7.47 -7.16
CA THR A 4 23.73 -6.88 -6.09
C THR A 4 22.32 -7.45 -6.19
N ASN A 5 21.84 -8.06 -5.11
CA ASN A 5 20.47 -8.56 -4.98
C ASN A 5 19.49 -7.48 -5.49
N GLU A 6 18.67 -7.84 -6.47
CA GLU A 6 17.72 -6.93 -7.14
C GLU A 6 16.78 -6.20 -6.17
N TYR A 7 16.38 -6.86 -5.08
CA TYR A 7 15.51 -6.28 -4.05
C TYR A 7 16.21 -5.17 -3.26
N VAL A 8 17.54 -5.17 -3.18
CA VAL A 8 18.29 -4.03 -2.61
C VAL A 8 18.10 -2.78 -3.46
N ARG A 9 18.05 -2.91 -4.80
CA ARG A 9 17.82 -1.78 -5.70
C ARG A 9 16.39 -1.25 -5.58
N VAL A 10 15.41 -2.15 -5.37
CA VAL A 10 14.02 -1.77 -5.06
C VAL A 10 13.96 -0.93 -3.79
N MET A 11 14.69 -1.33 -2.75
CA MET A 11 14.74 -0.57 -1.50
C MET A 11 15.42 0.80 -1.68
N GLU A 12 16.55 0.85 -2.39
CA GLU A 12 17.20 2.13 -2.73
C GLU A 12 16.23 3.05 -3.49
N LYS A 13 15.45 2.50 -4.43
CA LYS A 13 14.42 3.25 -5.13
C LYS A 13 13.38 3.81 -4.17
N LEU A 14 12.82 2.99 -3.27
CA LEU A 14 11.83 3.43 -2.28
C LEU A 14 12.37 4.56 -1.40
N TYR A 15 13.58 4.39 -0.86
CA TYR A 15 14.17 5.38 0.06
C TYR A 15 14.67 6.66 -0.62
N ASN A 16 14.87 6.65 -1.93
CA ASN A 16 15.17 7.86 -2.70
C ASN A 16 13.91 8.64 -3.10
N LYS A 17 12.70 8.08 -2.93
CA LYS A 17 11.47 8.85 -3.08
C LYS A 17 11.31 9.82 -1.91
N SER A 18 10.66 10.95 -2.17
CA SER A 18 10.53 12.02 -1.20
C SER A 18 9.14 12.64 -1.26
N LEU A 19 8.57 12.90 -0.08
CA LEU A 19 7.35 13.68 0.12
C LEU A 19 7.68 15.04 0.75
N ILE A 20 8.91 15.54 0.64
CA ILE A 20 9.38 16.74 1.35
C ILE A 20 8.56 18.02 1.06
N LEU A 21 7.82 18.03 -0.06
CA LEU A 21 6.96 19.16 -0.44
C LEU A 21 5.51 18.98 0.05
N GLU A 22 5.16 17.81 0.56
CA GLU A 22 3.83 17.47 1.05
C GLU A 22 3.76 17.68 2.56
N SER A 23 2.64 18.17 3.06
CA SER A 23 2.38 18.25 4.49
C SER A 23 1.50 17.07 4.92
N PRO A 24 2.01 16.10 5.71
CA PRO A 24 1.22 14.91 6.08
C PRO A 24 -0.08 15.23 6.84
N SER A 25 -0.19 16.41 7.47
CA SER A 25 -1.41 16.86 8.14
C SER A 25 -2.55 17.17 7.17
N ASP A 26 -2.23 17.41 5.90
CA ASP A 26 -3.17 17.89 4.89
C ASP A 26 -3.77 16.71 4.11
N PHE A 27 -3.18 15.53 4.25
CA PHE A 27 -3.76 14.29 3.74
C PHE A 27 -5.01 13.86 4.50
N HIS A 28 -5.90 13.19 3.79
CA HIS A 28 -7.04 12.49 4.34
C HIS A 28 -6.53 11.37 5.27
N PRO A 29 -6.93 11.31 6.54
CA PRO A 29 -6.29 10.45 7.54
C PRO A 29 -6.37 8.95 7.22
N VAL A 30 -7.47 8.50 6.60
CA VAL A 30 -7.62 7.10 6.19
C VAL A 30 -6.78 6.80 4.95
N LEU A 31 -6.82 7.65 3.92
CA LEU A 31 -6.05 7.43 2.70
C LEU A 31 -4.55 7.49 2.96
N HIS A 32 -4.10 8.41 3.81
CA HIS A 32 -2.72 8.50 4.27
C HIS A 32 -2.27 7.25 5.03
N PHE A 33 -3.15 6.70 5.88
CA PHE A 33 -2.86 5.45 6.58
C PHE A 33 -2.62 4.31 5.58
N TYR A 34 -3.55 4.08 4.65
CA TYR A 34 -3.41 3.00 3.65
C TYR A 34 -2.29 3.25 2.63
N PHE A 35 -1.91 4.50 2.41
CA PHE A 35 -0.74 4.86 1.62
C PHE A 35 0.54 4.43 2.35
N THR A 36 0.70 4.85 3.60
CA THR A 36 1.84 4.48 4.43
C THR A 36 1.91 2.97 4.63
N ASP A 37 0.75 2.34 4.79
CA ASP A 37 0.62 0.90 4.96
C ASP A 37 1.12 0.13 3.75
N ALA A 38 0.70 0.52 2.55
CA ALA A 38 1.19 -0.07 1.31
C ALA A 38 2.72 0.07 1.20
N LEU A 39 3.27 1.25 1.53
CA LEU A 39 4.73 1.45 1.54
C LEU A 39 5.44 0.55 2.56
N ALA A 40 4.85 0.34 3.74
CA ALA A 40 5.40 -0.55 4.75
C ALA A 40 5.39 -2.01 4.29
N HIS A 41 4.33 -2.45 3.60
CA HIS A 41 4.26 -3.77 2.99
C HIS A 41 5.28 -3.95 1.85
N ILE A 42 5.50 -2.92 1.03
CA ILE A 42 6.55 -2.92 0.00
C ILE A 42 7.94 -3.02 0.66
N ASP A 43 8.26 -2.17 1.65
CA ASP A 43 9.54 -2.20 2.36
C ASP A 43 9.78 -3.54 3.04
N PHE A 44 8.79 -4.07 3.75
CA PHE A 44 8.90 -5.35 4.45
C PHE A 44 9.13 -6.50 3.46
N THR A 45 8.38 -6.53 2.35
CA THR A 45 8.54 -7.56 1.32
C THR A 45 9.93 -7.49 0.69
N ALA A 46 10.37 -6.30 0.28
CA ALA A 46 11.69 -6.10 -0.31
C ALA A 46 12.81 -6.46 0.68
N THR A 47 12.71 -6.06 1.94
CA THR A 47 13.76 -6.29 2.94
C THR A 47 13.92 -7.78 3.28
N VAL A 48 12.81 -8.53 3.40
CA VAL A 48 12.86 -9.99 3.64
C VAL A 48 13.44 -10.75 2.46
N LEU A 49 13.30 -10.23 1.23
CA LEU A 49 13.91 -10.81 0.03
C LEU A 49 15.36 -10.35 -0.21
N ALA A 50 15.72 -9.18 0.30
CA ALA A 50 17.06 -8.59 0.18
C ALA A 50 18.04 -9.15 1.23
N TYR A 51 17.58 -9.38 2.46
CA TYR A 51 18.43 -9.68 3.62
C TYR A 51 17.98 -10.93 4.37
N ASN A 52 18.82 -11.38 5.31
CA ASN A 52 18.45 -12.47 6.21
C ASN A 52 17.14 -12.14 6.97
N PRO A 53 16.14 -13.04 7.00
CA PRO A 53 14.88 -12.83 7.73
C PRO A 53 15.05 -12.51 9.22
N MET A 54 16.14 -12.98 9.84
CA MET A 54 16.50 -12.72 11.24
C MET A 54 17.41 -11.50 11.43
N SER A 55 17.62 -10.69 10.39
CA SER A 55 18.37 -9.45 10.54
C SER A 55 17.64 -8.49 11.50
N PRO A 56 18.37 -7.67 12.28
CA PRO A 56 17.74 -6.68 13.17
C PRO A 56 16.72 -5.79 12.47
N ARG A 57 16.98 -5.43 11.21
CA ARG A 57 16.06 -4.67 10.37
C ARG A 57 14.72 -5.38 10.17
N ASN A 58 14.74 -6.65 9.74
CA ASN A 58 13.51 -7.44 9.53
C ASN A 58 12.76 -7.68 10.84
N ILE A 59 13.46 -7.89 11.96
CA ILE A 59 12.85 -8.02 13.29
C ILE A 59 12.10 -6.72 13.65
N MET A 60 12.74 -5.56 13.49
CA MET A 60 12.13 -4.27 13.79
C MET A 60 10.92 -3.97 12.89
N SER A 61 11.05 -4.19 11.57
CA SER A 61 9.94 -4.00 10.64
C SER A 61 8.77 -4.93 10.98
N MET A 62 9.03 -6.17 11.43
CA MET A 62 7.98 -7.09 11.86
C MET A 62 7.19 -6.58 13.08
N GLU A 63 7.86 -5.96 14.06
CA GLU A 63 7.16 -5.36 15.21
C GLU A 63 6.25 -4.20 14.78
N TYR A 64 6.69 -3.36 13.84
CA TYR A 64 5.84 -2.34 13.24
C TYR A 64 4.62 -2.95 12.54
N MET A 65 4.82 -3.99 11.70
CA MET A 65 3.72 -4.64 10.99
C MET A 65 2.69 -5.27 11.93
N ARG A 66 3.12 -5.81 13.08
CA ARG A 66 2.21 -6.32 14.12
C ARG A 66 1.38 -5.22 14.74
N TRP A 67 2.01 -4.11 15.15
CA TRP A 67 1.30 -2.95 15.71
C TRP A 67 0.27 -2.38 14.72
N ARG A 68 0.60 -2.36 13.43
CA ARG A 68 -0.28 -1.86 12.37
C ARG A 68 -1.61 -2.61 12.28
N LEU A 69 -1.68 -3.91 12.64
CA LEU A 69 -2.93 -4.70 12.64
C LEU A 69 -4.01 -4.16 13.59
N ASP A 70 -3.60 -3.51 14.68
CA ASP A 70 -4.54 -2.85 15.57
C ASP A 70 -4.94 -1.47 15.01
N GLN A 71 -4.01 -0.80 14.32
CA GLN A 71 -4.23 0.52 13.75
C GLN A 71 -5.21 0.54 12.59
N GLU A 72 -5.26 -0.50 11.76
CA GLU A 72 -6.19 -0.56 10.63
C GLU A 72 -7.67 -0.58 11.08
N LYS A 73 -7.93 -0.90 12.34
CA LYS A 73 -9.28 -1.00 12.92
C LYS A 73 -9.74 0.28 13.60
N VAL A 74 -8.89 1.32 13.63
CA VAL A 74 -9.18 2.57 14.33
C VAL A 74 -10.05 3.49 13.47
N GLY A 75 -11.20 3.88 14.00
CA GLY A 75 -12.13 4.80 13.34
C GLY A 75 -12.57 4.27 11.97
N ASP A 76 -12.63 5.16 10.99
CA ASP A 76 -13.19 4.83 9.67
C ASP A 76 -12.26 3.99 8.79
N ARG A 77 -11.05 3.67 9.25
CA ARG A 77 -10.08 2.87 8.49
C ARG A 77 -10.63 1.51 8.08
N VAL A 78 -11.47 0.90 8.93
CA VAL A 78 -12.12 -0.39 8.66
C VAL A 78 -12.97 -0.38 7.38
N HIS A 79 -13.41 0.79 6.92
CA HIS A 79 -14.25 0.93 5.73
C HIS A 79 -13.46 0.87 4.43
N PHE A 80 -12.14 1.07 4.45
CA PHE A 80 -11.33 1.20 3.24
C PHE A 80 -11.36 -0.02 2.32
N PRO A 81 -11.25 -1.29 2.78
CA PRO A 81 -11.36 -2.43 1.88
C PRO A 81 -12.71 -2.48 1.13
N GLY A 82 -13.80 -2.16 1.84
CA GLY A 82 -15.12 -2.10 1.21
C GLY A 82 -15.25 -0.91 0.24
N PHE A 83 -14.61 0.22 0.56
CA PHE A 83 -14.57 1.39 -0.32
C PHE A 83 -13.91 1.07 -1.67
N ILE A 84 -12.80 0.32 -1.68
CA ILE A 84 -12.14 -0.09 -2.94
C ILE A 84 -13.10 -0.91 -3.83
N ASN A 85 -13.85 -1.86 -3.25
CA ASN A 85 -14.83 -2.65 -4.01
C ASN A 85 -16.04 -1.83 -4.45
N TRP A 86 -16.42 -0.81 -3.69
CA TRP A 86 -17.47 0.11 -4.08
C TRP A 86 -17.04 1.03 -5.23
N LEU A 87 -15.79 1.52 -5.23
CA LEU A 87 -15.25 2.22 -6.39
C LEU A 87 -15.26 1.35 -7.63
N LYS A 88 -14.87 0.07 -7.54
CA LYS A 88 -14.91 -0.88 -8.67
C LYS A 88 -16.29 -0.96 -9.33
N THR A 89 -17.37 -0.79 -8.55
CA THR A 89 -18.75 -0.97 -9.00
C THR A 89 -19.42 0.33 -9.41
N GLU A 90 -19.30 1.38 -8.60
CA GLU A 90 -20.02 2.65 -8.80
C GLU A 90 -19.17 3.74 -9.48
N HIS A 91 -17.84 3.66 -9.37
CA HIS A 91 -16.88 4.64 -9.90
C HIS A 91 -15.68 3.97 -10.58
N PRO A 92 -15.91 3.09 -11.59
CA PRO A 92 -14.87 2.27 -12.19
C PRO A 92 -13.72 3.11 -12.78
N GLU A 93 -14.01 4.32 -13.28
CA GLU A 93 -13.00 5.25 -13.78
C GLU A 93 -12.01 5.69 -12.70
N VAL A 94 -12.48 5.89 -11.47
CA VAL A 94 -11.61 6.24 -10.33
C VAL A 94 -10.85 5.02 -9.85
N TYR A 95 -11.50 3.84 -9.87
CA TYR A 95 -10.87 2.58 -9.50
C TYR A 95 -9.67 2.24 -10.41
N GLU A 96 -9.81 2.44 -11.72
CA GLU A 96 -8.74 2.19 -12.71
C GLU A 96 -7.52 3.11 -12.53
N GLU A 97 -7.70 4.29 -11.93
CA GLU A 97 -6.61 5.24 -11.65
C GLU A 97 -5.84 4.91 -10.34
N LEU A 98 -6.33 3.98 -9.52
CA LEU A 98 -5.69 3.62 -8.26
C LEU A 98 -4.43 2.76 -8.49
N PRO A 99 -3.43 2.84 -7.58
CA PRO A 99 -2.28 1.95 -7.61
C PRO A 99 -2.70 0.50 -7.64
N MET A 100 -2.03 -0.29 -8.48
CA MET A 100 -2.35 -1.69 -8.71
C MET A 100 -2.28 -2.52 -7.42
N LEU A 101 -1.39 -2.14 -6.50
CA LEU A 101 -1.30 -2.83 -5.21
C LEU A 101 -2.57 -2.63 -4.36
N TRP A 102 -3.18 -1.45 -4.37
CA TRP A 102 -4.42 -1.23 -3.63
C TRP A 102 -5.59 -2.00 -4.25
N THR A 103 -5.73 -1.92 -5.58
CA THR A 103 -6.80 -2.63 -6.28
C THR A 103 -6.62 -4.14 -6.15
N GLY A 104 -5.42 -4.68 -6.36
CA GLY A 104 -5.16 -6.11 -6.20
C GLY A 104 -5.39 -6.63 -4.78
N ILE A 105 -4.87 -5.96 -3.74
CA ILE A 105 -4.98 -6.47 -2.36
C ILE A 105 -6.40 -6.38 -1.80
N TYR A 106 -7.16 -5.35 -2.17
CA TYR A 106 -8.47 -5.09 -1.58
C TYR A 106 -9.64 -5.47 -2.47
N ASP A 107 -9.44 -5.79 -3.75
CA ASP A 107 -10.47 -6.37 -4.60
C ASP A 107 -10.80 -7.80 -4.14
N THR A 108 -12.08 -8.08 -3.88
CA THR A 108 -12.52 -9.40 -3.44
C THR A 108 -12.41 -10.49 -4.51
N ASP A 109 -12.29 -10.09 -5.78
CA ASP A 109 -12.15 -11.02 -6.91
C ASP A 109 -10.69 -11.32 -7.27
N ASP A 110 -9.73 -10.56 -6.72
CA ASP A 110 -8.29 -10.73 -6.97
C ASP A 110 -7.66 -11.62 -5.89
N PRO A 111 -6.81 -12.60 -6.25
CA PRO A 111 -6.15 -13.48 -5.30
C PRO A 111 -5.01 -12.82 -4.50
N ALA A 112 -4.60 -11.61 -4.86
CA ALA A 112 -3.51 -10.91 -4.20
C ALA A 112 -3.84 -10.58 -2.75
N GLN A 113 -2.87 -10.79 -1.87
CA GLN A 113 -3.05 -10.55 -0.43
C GLN A 113 -1.74 -10.29 0.29
N TYR A 114 -1.85 -9.71 1.48
CA TYR A 114 -0.74 -9.65 2.43
C TYR A 114 -0.64 -10.94 3.23
N ARG A 115 0.29 -11.83 2.86
CA ARG A 115 0.52 -13.10 3.56
C ARG A 115 1.71 -12.99 4.49
N SER A 116 1.45 -13.02 5.80
CA SER A 116 2.46 -12.75 6.83
C SER A 116 3.18 -11.42 6.56
N PHE A 117 2.40 -10.39 6.24
CA PHE A 117 2.83 -9.03 5.86
C PHE A 117 3.55 -8.90 4.51
N ARG A 118 3.86 -10.00 3.82
CA ARG A 118 4.47 -9.94 2.48
C ARG A 118 3.41 -9.81 1.41
N ILE A 119 3.72 -9.05 0.36
CA ILE A 119 2.89 -8.99 -0.84
C ILE A 119 2.99 -10.34 -1.56
N VAL A 120 1.84 -10.96 -1.82
CA VAL A 120 1.71 -12.17 -2.63
C VAL A 120 0.64 -11.88 -3.67
N LEU A 121 1.01 -11.84 -4.95
CA LEU A 121 0.08 -11.57 -6.05
C LEU A 121 -0.78 -12.79 -6.39
N ASN A 122 -0.18 -13.99 -6.35
CA ASN A 122 -0.87 -15.24 -6.59
C ASN A 122 -0.47 -16.25 -5.50
N PRO A 123 -1.40 -16.69 -4.63
CA PRO A 123 -1.12 -17.64 -3.54
C PRO A 123 -0.67 -19.02 -4.00
N ASP A 124 -0.99 -19.41 -5.23
CA ASP A 124 -0.59 -20.70 -5.82
C ASP A 124 0.86 -20.67 -6.33
N GLU A 125 1.42 -19.48 -6.53
CA GLU A 125 2.81 -19.31 -6.90
C GLU A 125 3.73 -19.41 -5.67
N ARG A 126 4.82 -20.18 -5.83
CA ARG A 126 5.81 -20.43 -4.76
C ARG A 126 7.03 -19.53 -4.86
N GLY A 127 7.15 -18.77 -5.95
CA GLY A 127 8.26 -17.85 -6.18
C GLY A 127 8.13 -16.57 -5.34
N PRO A 128 9.23 -15.85 -5.14
CA PRO A 128 9.15 -14.46 -4.68
C PRO A 128 8.44 -13.60 -5.73
N ILE A 129 7.79 -12.53 -5.29
CA ILE A 129 7.27 -11.51 -6.21
C ILE A 129 8.43 -10.93 -7.03
N PRO A 130 8.31 -10.79 -8.37
CA PRO A 130 9.37 -10.19 -9.17
C PRO A 130 9.67 -8.74 -8.74
N SER A 131 10.94 -8.36 -8.78
CA SER A 131 11.40 -7.05 -8.29
C SER A 131 10.82 -5.87 -9.10
N GLU A 132 10.45 -6.13 -10.35
CA GLU A 132 9.81 -5.19 -11.27
C GLU A 132 8.43 -4.75 -10.76
N TYR A 133 7.64 -5.67 -10.20
CA TYR A 133 6.33 -5.34 -9.62
C TYR A 133 6.47 -4.40 -8.43
N LEU A 134 7.40 -4.71 -7.51
CA LEU A 134 7.66 -3.83 -6.37
C LEU A 134 8.15 -2.44 -6.83
N SER A 135 9.00 -2.41 -7.85
CA SER A 135 9.48 -1.16 -8.45
C SER A 135 8.34 -0.35 -9.08
N MET A 136 7.40 -1.00 -9.74
CA MET A 136 6.22 -0.39 -10.34
C MET A 136 5.28 0.17 -9.26
N PHE A 137 4.99 -0.59 -8.21
CA PHE A 137 4.17 -0.09 -7.09
C PHE A 137 4.77 1.18 -6.48
N ILE A 138 6.09 1.20 -6.28
CA ILE A 138 6.79 2.40 -5.80
C ILE A 138 6.63 3.59 -6.76
N ASP A 139 6.56 3.38 -8.07
CA ASP A 139 6.32 4.50 -8.99
C ASP A 139 4.87 4.98 -8.92
N GLU A 140 3.90 4.07 -8.89
CA GLU A 140 2.46 4.41 -8.80
C GLU A 140 2.13 5.17 -7.52
N PHE A 141 2.62 4.71 -6.35
CA PHE A 141 2.37 5.39 -5.08
C PHE A 141 3.00 6.77 -5.01
N PHE A 142 4.08 7.01 -5.75
CA PHE A 142 4.75 8.30 -5.80
C PHE A 142 4.41 9.10 -7.07
N ASP A 143 3.39 8.68 -7.81
CA ASP A 143 2.86 9.45 -8.93
C ASP A 143 2.21 10.74 -8.40
N PRO A 144 2.58 11.93 -8.92
CA PRO A 144 2.02 13.19 -8.44
C PRO A 144 0.50 13.32 -8.61
N ALA A 145 -0.09 12.69 -9.63
CA ALA A 145 -1.54 12.67 -9.81
C ALA A 145 -2.22 11.86 -8.70
N PHE A 146 -1.65 10.71 -8.35
CA PHE A 146 -2.15 9.89 -7.25
C PHE A 146 -1.95 10.57 -5.88
N ILE A 147 -0.77 11.14 -5.60
CA ILE A 147 -0.52 11.84 -4.32
C ILE A 147 -1.55 12.96 -4.09
N LYS A 148 -1.93 13.70 -5.14
CA LYS A 148 -2.97 14.74 -5.05
C LYS A 148 -4.33 14.20 -4.62
N GLN A 149 -4.64 12.94 -4.94
CA GLN A 149 -5.88 12.27 -4.52
C GLN A 149 -5.89 11.95 -3.02
N LEU A 150 -4.73 11.92 -2.34
CA LEU A 150 -4.65 11.64 -0.92
C LEU A 150 -5.01 12.84 -0.04
N TYR A 151 -5.07 14.05 -0.60
CA TYR A 151 -5.37 15.28 0.14
C TYR A 151 -6.82 15.37 0.61
N LYS A 152 -7.04 16.02 1.75
CA LYS A 152 -8.39 16.36 2.22
C LYS A 152 -9.15 17.14 1.15
N GLY A 153 -10.40 16.73 0.91
CA GLY A 153 -11.28 17.39 -0.06
C GLY A 153 -10.93 17.13 -1.53
N SER A 154 -9.97 16.24 -1.83
CA SER A 154 -9.78 15.67 -3.18
C SER A 154 -11.03 14.88 -3.62
N SER A 155 -11.10 14.50 -4.90
CA SER A 155 -12.18 13.65 -5.40
C SER A 155 -12.21 12.30 -4.68
N LEU A 156 -11.06 11.63 -4.55
CA LEU A 156 -11.00 10.34 -3.86
C LEU A 156 -11.35 10.45 -2.37
N ALA A 157 -10.89 11.50 -1.68
CA ALA A 157 -11.22 11.72 -0.28
C ALA A 157 -12.71 11.94 -0.07
N ARG A 158 -13.36 12.74 -0.93
CA ARG A 158 -14.81 12.98 -0.85
C ARG A 158 -15.62 11.70 -1.09
N LEU A 159 -15.20 10.88 -2.05
CA LEU A 159 -15.83 9.59 -2.32
C LEU A 159 -15.70 8.65 -1.11
N PHE A 160 -14.54 8.63 -0.47
CA PHE A 160 -14.36 7.85 0.76
C PHE A 160 -15.27 8.35 1.88
N ASP A 161 -15.34 9.66 2.10
CA ASP A 161 -16.20 10.26 3.12
C ASP A 161 -17.68 9.94 2.89
N GLU A 162 -18.14 10.04 1.64
CA GLU A 162 -19.50 9.65 1.24
C GLU A 162 -19.78 8.17 1.53
N TYR A 163 -18.85 7.30 1.13
CA TYR A 163 -18.96 5.86 1.37
C TYR A 163 -19.03 5.51 2.86
N ALA A 164 -18.21 6.16 3.69
CA ALA A 164 -18.10 5.92 5.12
C ALA A 164 -19.33 6.42 5.89
N VAL A 165 -19.85 7.60 5.53
CA VAL A 165 -21.09 8.14 6.13
C VAL A 165 -22.26 7.19 5.89
N ALA A 166 -22.43 6.69 4.67
CA ALA A 166 -23.52 5.77 4.32
C ALA A 166 -23.49 4.41 5.06
N ARG A 167 -22.40 4.09 5.78
CA ARG A 167 -22.20 2.83 6.51
C ARG A 167 -22.00 3.01 8.01
N SER A 168 -22.03 4.26 8.47
CA SER A 168 -22.03 4.63 9.88
C SER A 168 -23.45 4.80 10.44
N GLU A 169 -24.47 4.73 9.58
CA GLU A 169 -25.91 4.65 9.89
C GLU A 169 -26.38 3.20 10.01
#